data_AF-A0A524JAA5-F1
#
_entry.id   AF-A0A524JAA5-F1
#
_cell.length_a   1.000
_cell.length_b   1.000
_cell.length_c   1.000
_cell.angle_alpha   90.00
_cell.angle_beta   90.00
_cell.angle_gamma   90.00
#
_symmetry.space_group_name_H-M   'P 1'
#
loop_
_entity.id
_entity.type
_entity.pdbx_description
1 polymer ?
#
loop_
_entity_poly.entity_id
_entity_poly.type
_entity_poly.pdbx_seq_one_letter_code
_entity_poly.pdbx_strand_id
1 'polypeptide(L)'
;MPEATPRQGDVAARVVVAGASGFAGALAAQLVWRHPRLELVSVTSRSDAGKPLSELYPRYRVPLTLEELDLALIEACDAAIVAYPHGAAAPTVAALRRRADKR
;
A
#
# COMPACT_ATOMS: atom_id res chain seq x y z
N MET A 1 18.73 -11.74 -13.94
CA MET A 1 17.58 -12.25 -13.16
C MET A 1 16.36 -11.47 -13.63
N PRO A 2 15.29 -12.12 -14.13
CA PRO A 2 14.21 -11.43 -14.82
C PRO A 2 13.49 -10.44 -13.90
N GLU A 3 13.18 -9.27 -14.45
CA GLU A 3 12.43 -8.18 -13.85
C GLU A 3 11.05 -8.70 -13.40
N ALA A 4 10.67 -8.49 -12.15
CA ALA A 4 9.42 -9.00 -11.61
C ALA A 4 8.24 -8.14 -12.10
N THR A 5 7.82 -8.38 -13.34
CA THR A 5 6.63 -7.78 -13.94
C THR A 5 5.38 -8.28 -13.20
N PRO A 6 4.38 -7.42 -12.91
CA PRO A 6 3.09 -7.85 -12.40
C PRO A 6 2.53 -8.96 -13.32
N ARG A 7 2.03 -10.05 -12.72
CA ARG A 7 1.45 -11.13 -13.51
C ARG A 7 0.15 -10.64 -14.14
N GLN A 8 0.01 -10.78 -15.45
CA GLN A 8 -1.19 -10.34 -16.17
C GLN A 8 -2.39 -11.26 -15.85
N GLY A 9 -3.38 -10.72 -15.15
CA GLY A 9 -4.71 -11.27 -14.95
C GLY A 9 -5.69 -10.13 -14.75
N ASP A 10 -7.00 -10.38 -14.90
CA ASP A 10 -8.00 -9.34 -14.68
C ASP A 10 -7.91 -8.81 -13.24
N VAL A 11 -7.68 -7.50 -13.11
CA VAL A 11 -7.55 -6.81 -11.83
C VAL A 11 -8.88 -6.91 -11.10
N ALA A 12 -8.86 -7.55 -9.93
CA ALA A 12 -10.03 -7.78 -9.10
C ALA A 12 -10.20 -6.72 -8.00
N ALA A 13 -9.11 -6.07 -7.58
CA ALA A 13 -9.15 -4.98 -6.60
C ALA A 13 -7.88 -4.11 -6.67
N ARG A 14 -8.10 -2.80 -6.49
CA ARG A 14 -7.09 -1.77 -6.32
C ARG A 14 -6.78 -1.58 -4.84
N VAL A 15 -5.51 -1.72 -4.46
CA VAL A 15 -5.08 -1.81 -3.07
C VAL A 15 -4.08 -0.69 -2.74
N VAL A 16 -4.32 0.00 -1.62
CA VAL A 16 -3.32 0.87 -0.97
C VAL A 16 -2.70 0.16 0.23
N VAL A 17 -1.40 0.32 0.44
CA VAL A 17 -0.72 -0.17 1.63
C VAL A 17 -0.28 1.00 2.50
N ALA A 18 -0.96 1.17 3.62
CA ALA A 18 -0.65 2.18 4.61
C ALA A 18 0.37 1.68 5.63
N GLY A 19 1.47 2.42 5.83
CA GLY A 19 2.57 2.01 6.71
C GLY A 19 3.62 1.14 6.03
N ALA A 20 3.86 1.39 4.74
CA ALA A 20 4.83 0.63 3.95
C ALA A 20 6.29 0.87 4.37
N SER A 21 6.59 1.88 5.18
CA SER A 21 7.91 2.02 5.81
C SER A 21 8.20 0.98 6.90
N GLY A 22 7.18 0.31 7.43
CA GLY A 22 7.33 -0.82 8.35
C GLY A 22 7.52 -2.15 7.63
N PHE A 23 8.19 -3.11 8.26
CA PHE A 23 8.51 -4.41 7.65
C PHE A 23 7.27 -5.14 7.11
N ALA A 24 6.20 -5.21 7.90
CA ALA A 24 4.95 -5.84 7.48
C ALA A 24 4.30 -5.13 6.30
N GLY A 25 4.32 -3.79 6.28
CA GLY A 25 3.78 -3.00 5.18
C GLY A 25 4.59 -3.16 3.90
N ALA A 26 5.92 -3.14 4.01
CA ALA A 26 6.82 -3.32 2.88
C ALA A 26 6.70 -4.72 2.26
N LEU A 27 6.55 -5.75 3.09
CA LEU A 27 6.27 -7.12 2.66
C LEU A 27 4.90 -7.24 1.99
N ALA A 28 3.86 -6.62 2.58
CA ALA A 28 2.52 -6.59 2.00
C ALA A 28 2.52 -5.89 0.63
N ALA A 29 3.20 -4.76 0.50
CA ALA A 29 3.38 -4.07 -0.77
C ALA A 29 4.04 -4.97 -1.82
N GLN A 30 5.09 -5.71 -1.47
CA GLN A 30 5.72 -6.64 -2.39
C GLN A 30 4.78 -7.79 -2.81
N LEU A 31 3.98 -8.32 -1.88
CA LEU A 31 3.02 -9.37 -2.18
C LEU A 31 1.95 -8.88 -3.15
N VAL A 32 1.37 -7.71 -2.89
CA VAL A 32 0.34 -7.09 -3.75
C VAL A 32 0.93 -6.76 -5.11
N TRP A 33 2.11 -6.13 -5.18
CA TRP A 33 2.79 -5.79 -6.43
C TRP A 33 3.00 -6.99 -7.36
N ARG A 34 3.26 -8.17 -6.78
CA ARG A 34 3.49 -9.42 -7.52
C ARG A 34 2.22 -10.23 -7.76
N HIS A 35 1.08 -9.79 -7.25
CA HIS A 35 -0.15 -10.55 -7.29
C HIS A 35 -0.84 -10.42 -8.65
N PRO A 36 -1.30 -11.51 -9.29
CA PRO A 36 -1.87 -11.48 -10.64
C PRO A 36 -3.22 -10.76 -10.79
N ARG A 37 -3.88 -10.43 -9.67
CA ARG A 37 -5.25 -9.89 -9.65
C ARG A 37 -5.41 -8.68 -8.72
N LEU A 38 -4.33 -8.24 -8.08
CA LEU A 38 -4.38 -7.05 -7.23
C LEU A 38 -3.47 -6.00 -7.84
N GLU A 39 -3.94 -4.77 -7.86
CA GLU A 39 -3.15 -3.63 -8.30
C GLU A 39 -2.69 -2.86 -7.06
N LEU A 40 -1.38 -2.72 -6.88
CA LEU A 40 -0.84 -1.85 -5.85
C LEU A 40 -0.87 -0.40 -6.37
N VAL A 41 -1.85 0.38 -5.91
CA VAL A 41 -2.02 1.77 -6.33
C VAL A 41 -1.02 2.68 -5.65
N SER A 42 -0.79 2.47 -4.35
CA SER A 42 0.00 3.37 -3.53
C SER A 42 0.57 2.68 -2.29
N VAL A 43 1.70 3.21 -1.82
CA VAL A 43 2.36 2.84 -0.56
C VAL A 43 2.56 4.09 0.28
N THR A 44 2.12 4.09 1.53
CA THR A 44 2.13 5.31 2.35
C THR A 44 2.99 5.21 3.61
N SER A 45 3.56 6.34 4.01
CA SER A 45 4.31 6.53 5.27
C SER A 45 4.09 7.95 5.78
N ARG A 46 4.13 8.13 7.11
CA ARG A 46 4.05 9.46 7.74
C ARG A 46 5.43 10.12 7.87
N SER A 47 6.47 9.35 8.13
CA SER A 47 7.83 9.84 8.42
C SER A 47 8.76 9.82 7.21
N ASP A 48 8.43 9.02 6.20
CA ASP A 48 9.32 8.70 5.08
C ASP A 48 8.68 9.01 3.72
N ALA A 49 7.67 9.89 3.70
CA ALA A 49 7.10 10.38 2.45
C ALA A 49 8.17 11.03 1.57
N GLY A 50 8.11 10.79 0.26
CA GLY A 50 9.10 11.19 -0.74
C GLY A 50 10.25 10.21 -0.95
N LYS A 51 10.44 9.21 -0.07
CA LYS A 51 11.48 8.20 -0.26
C LYS A 51 10.98 7.00 -1.06
N PRO A 52 11.77 6.47 -2.02
CA PRO A 52 11.47 5.19 -2.65
C PRO A 52 11.36 4.07 -1.61
N LEU A 53 10.38 3.15 -1.74
CA LEU A 53 10.27 2.00 -0.83
C LEU A 53 11.53 1.12 -0.89
N SER A 54 12.17 1.07 -2.07
CA SER A 54 13.43 0.35 -2.30
C SER A 54 14.63 0.94 -1.56
N GLU A 55 14.56 2.20 -1.09
CA GLU A 55 15.61 2.79 -0.25
C GLU A 55 15.59 2.17 1.15
N LEU A 56 14.39 2.00 1.73
CA LEU A 56 14.21 1.40 3.06
C LEU A 56 14.36 -0.13 3.02
N TYR A 57 13.82 -0.75 1.98
CA TYR A 57 13.85 -2.21 1.80
C TYR A 57 14.39 -2.57 0.42
N PRO A 58 15.73 -2.52 0.20
CA PRO A 58 16.34 -2.82 -1.09
C PRO A 58 16.03 -4.22 -1.64
N ARG A 59 15.58 -5.17 -0.81
CA ARG A 59 15.18 -6.51 -1.25
C ARG A 59 13.78 -6.53 -1.89
N TYR A 60 12.94 -5.55 -1.58
CA TYR A 60 11.58 -5.44 -2.09
C TYR A 60 11.58 -4.59 -3.36
N ARG A 61 11.42 -5.27 -4.50
CA ARG A 61 11.43 -4.66 -5.85
C ARG A 61 10.07 -4.02 -6.18
N VAL A 62 9.60 -3.13 -5.32
CA VAL A 62 8.39 -2.34 -5.54
C VAL A 62 8.84 -0.95 -5.98
N PRO A 63 8.60 -0.54 -7.24
CA PRO A 63 9.11 0.72 -7.78
C PRO A 63 8.18 1.91 -7.43
N LEU A 64 7.73 1.99 -6.18
CA LEU A 64 6.86 3.06 -5.70
C LEU A 64 7.56 3.90 -4.64
N THR A 65 7.28 5.20 -4.68
CA THR A 65 7.69 6.17 -3.67
C THR A 65 6.64 6.24 -2.58
N LEU A 66 7.09 6.30 -1.34
CA LEU A 66 6.21 6.49 -0.19
C LEU A 66 5.56 7.86 -0.27
N GLU A 67 4.26 7.93 -0.05
CA GLU A 67 3.52 9.18 0.05
C GLU A 67 2.75 9.28 1.37
N GLU A 68 2.22 10.47 1.66
CA GLU A 68 1.31 10.60 2.80
C GLU A 68 -0.05 9.98 2.46
N LEU A 69 -0.69 9.37 3.46
CA LEU A 69 -2.02 8.82 3.26
C LEU A 69 -3.05 9.95 3.13
N ASP A 70 -3.44 10.23 1.90
CA ASP A 70 -4.49 11.21 1.56
C ASP A 70 -5.82 10.54 1.18
N LEU A 71 -6.90 11.32 1.29
CA LEU A 71 -8.28 10.97 1.00
C LEU A 71 -8.51 10.63 -0.46
N ALA A 72 -7.86 11.32 -1.39
CA ALA A 72 -7.99 11.04 -2.82
C ALA A 72 -7.54 9.61 -3.18
N LEU A 73 -6.49 9.11 -2.50
CA LEU A 73 -5.99 7.73 -2.69
C LEU A 73 -7.01 6.71 -2.23
N ILE A 74 -7.74 7.01 -1.16
CA ILE A 74 -8.75 6.12 -0.59
C ILE A 74 -9.94 6.00 -1.54
N GLU A 75 -10.37 7.10 -2.16
CA GLU A 75 -11.47 7.08 -3.13
C GLU A 75 -11.14 6.31 -4.41
N ALA A 76 -9.85 6.21 -4.74
CA ALA A 76 -9.39 5.47 -5.91
C ALA A 76 -9.17 3.97 -5.65
N CYS A 77 -9.29 3.49 -4.41
CA CYS A 77 -8.97 2.10 -4.06
C CYS A 77 -10.21 1.31 -3.59
N ASP A 78 -10.18 0.00 -3.84
CA ASP A 78 -11.21 -0.93 -3.38
C ASP A 78 -10.89 -1.51 -2.00
N ALA A 79 -9.60 -1.57 -1.64
CA ALA A 79 -9.13 -2.08 -0.36
C ALA A 79 -7.89 -1.34 0.17
N ALA A 80 -7.71 -1.40 1.48
CA ALA A 80 -6.54 -0.85 2.17
C ALA A 80 -5.94 -1.87 3.15
N ILE A 81 -4.63 -2.05 3.08
CA ILE A 81 -3.85 -2.81 4.08
C ILE A 81 -3.22 -1.79 5.04
N VAL A 82 -3.60 -1.81 6.32
CA VAL A 82 -3.07 -0.90 7.33
C VAL A 82 -2.05 -1.60 8.21
N ALA A 83 -0.77 -1.36 7.95
CA ALA A 83 0.38 -1.95 8.63
C ALA A 83 1.01 -0.98 9.65
N TYR A 84 0.17 -0.34 10.48
CA TYR A 84 0.62 0.50 11.57
C TYR A 84 0.75 -0.29 12.89
N PRO A 85 1.57 0.16 13.85
CA PRO A 85 1.57 -0.38 15.20
C PRO A 85 0.16 -0.35 15.82
N HIS A 86 -0.10 -1.26 16.77
CA HIS A 86 -1.42 -1.52 17.37
C HIS A 86 -2.20 -0.27 17.82
N GLY A 87 -1.52 0.80 18.26
CA GLY A 87 -2.17 2.02 18.74
C GLY A 87 -2.47 3.03 17.64
N ALA A 88 -1.75 2.98 16.52
CA ALA A 88 -1.88 3.92 15.41
C ALA A 88 -2.81 3.41 14.30
N ALA A 89 -3.06 2.09 14.23
CA ALA A 89 -3.91 1.48 13.22
C ALA A 89 -5.41 1.79 13.43
N ALA A 90 -5.91 1.67 14.66
CA ALA A 90 -7.33 1.83 14.99
C ALA A 90 -7.96 3.15 14.50
N PRO A 91 -7.38 4.34 14.75
CA PRO A 91 -7.96 5.60 14.27
C PRO A 91 -7.97 5.69 12.74
N THR A 92 -6.92 5.18 12.07
CA THR A 92 -6.86 5.15 10.60
C THR A 92 -7.92 4.23 10.03
N VAL A 93 -8.06 3.00 10.55
CA VAL A 93 -9.09 2.06 10.10
C VAL A 93 -10.49 2.63 10.30
N ALA A 94 -10.76 3.26 11.45
CA ALA A 94 -12.05 3.90 11.70
C ALA A 94 -12.33 5.05 10.70
N ALA A 95 -11.31 5.85 10.35
CA ALA A 95 -11.44 6.91 9.36
C ALA A 95 -11.68 6.39 7.93
N LEU A 96 -11.09 5.23 7.58
CA LEU A 96 -11.32 4.53 6.32
C LEU A 96 -12.75 3.94 6.25
N ARG A 97 -13.19 3.25 7.30
CA ARG A 97 -14.52 2.62 7.36
C ARG A 97 -15.65 3.63 7.24
N ARG A 98 -15.59 4.74 7.98
CA ARG A 98 -16.60 5.82 7.89
C ARG A 98 -16.74 6.41 6.48
N ARG A 99 -15.74 6.23 5.62
CA ARG A 99 -15.77 6.68 4.22
C ARG A 99 -16.28 5.61 3.28
N ALA A 100 -15.93 4.35 3.52
CA ALA A 100 -16.50 3.22 2.79
C ALA A 100 -18.03 3.18 2.94
N ASP A 101 -18.56 3.47 4.14
CA ASP A 101 -20.01 3.52 4.40
C ASP A 101 -20.74 4.68 3.68
N LYS A 102 -20.02 5.60 3.01
CA LYS A 102 -20.57 6.73 2.25
C LYS A 102 -20.57 6.52 0.72
N ARG A 103 -20.04 5.40 0.24
CA ARG A 103 -20.08 4.97 -1.17
C ARG A 103 -21.31 4.09 -1.42
#